data_AF-A0A7S2HDI9-F1
#
_entry.id   AF-A0A7S2HDI9-F1
#
_cell.length_a   1.000
_cell.length_b   1.000
_cell.length_c   1.000
_cell.angle_alpha   90.00
_cell.angle_beta   90.00
_cell.angle_gamma   90.00
#
_symmetry.space_group_name_H-M   'P 1'
#
loop_
_entity.id
_entity.type
_entity.pdbx_description
1 polymer ?
#
loop_
_entity_poly.entity_id
_entity_poly.type
_entity_poly.pdbx_seq_one_letter_code
_entity_poly.pdbx_strand_id
1 'polypeptide(L)'
;HADLQRLENLGLLADPCVVIADNALNPGAPLHVWRVCSMPHYATDVFGLRKFGAQQSLDWMTISVVRHGPSYGQDAEDQPELVALARGTDRFRWKSKAAPSRDMAGEPTDEHARQFLLTFERFGIGPSLTVATAPEGASGAVSRLARPRPGESMLRWDRPRLPEYLV
;
A
#
# COMPACT_ATOMS: atom_id res chain seq x y z
N HIS A 1 9.35 4.31 9.63
CA HIS A 1 7.90 4.04 9.87
C HIS A 1 7.22 5.19 10.60
N ALA A 2 7.89 5.92 11.49
CA ALA A 2 7.32 7.05 12.25
C ALA A 2 7.63 8.44 11.63
N ASP A 3 8.19 8.47 10.42
CA ASP A 3 8.73 9.68 9.81
C ASP A 3 7.62 10.71 9.54
N LEU A 4 6.47 10.27 9.05
CA LEU A 4 5.31 11.14 8.79
C LEU A 4 4.77 11.79 10.07
N GLN A 5 4.59 11.02 11.15
CA GLN A 5 4.17 11.55 12.45
C GLN A 5 5.15 12.60 12.98
N ARG A 6 6.46 12.39 12.78
CA ARG A 6 7.46 13.38 13.15
C ARG A 6 7.34 14.67 12.33
N LEU A 7 7.07 14.58 11.02
CA LEU A 7 6.81 15.75 10.18
C LEU A 7 5.58 16.54 10.66
N GLU A 8 4.52 15.83 11.07
CA GLU A 8 3.33 16.46 11.64
C GLU A 8 3.63 17.20 12.93
N ASN A 9 4.29 16.53 13.89
CA ASN A 9 4.60 17.10 15.21
C ASN A 9 5.55 18.30 15.14
N LEU A 10 6.37 18.37 14.08
CA LEU A 10 7.25 19.50 13.82
C LEU A 10 6.56 20.62 13.02
N GLY A 11 5.31 20.45 12.60
CA GLY A 11 4.60 21.43 11.79
C GLY A 11 5.19 21.62 10.39
N LEU A 12 5.80 20.56 9.82
CA LEU A 12 6.50 20.62 8.53
C LEU A 12 5.60 20.29 7.34
N LEU A 13 4.35 19.89 7.57
CA LEU A 13 3.36 19.69 6.52
C LEU A 13 2.51 20.96 6.35
N ALA A 14 2.25 21.35 5.11
CA ALA A 14 1.35 22.46 4.79
C ALA A 14 -0.12 22.03 4.94
N ASP A 15 -1.03 23.00 5.09
CA ASP A 15 -2.48 22.78 5.12
C ASP A 15 -3.19 23.43 3.93
N PRO A 16 -3.84 22.66 3.03
CA PRO A 16 -3.76 21.21 2.91
C PRO A 16 -2.44 20.76 2.25
N CYS A 17 -2.04 19.50 2.46
CA CYS A 17 -0.99 18.86 1.68
C CYS A 17 -1.40 17.47 1.17
N VAL A 18 -0.63 16.95 0.21
CA VAL A 18 -0.81 15.60 -0.32
C VAL A 18 0.40 14.76 0.08
N VAL A 19 0.14 13.64 0.74
CA VAL A 19 1.14 12.63 1.11
C VAL A 19 0.94 11.41 0.23
N ILE A 20 2.00 11.02 -0.48
CA ILE A 20 2.02 9.84 -1.33
C ILE A 20 3.09 8.89 -0.81
N ALA A 21 2.75 7.62 -0.64
CA ALA A 21 3.72 6.57 -0.33
C ALA A 21 3.55 5.39 -1.27
N ASP A 22 4.63 5.04 -1.95
CA ASP A 22 4.76 3.82 -2.75
C ASP A 22 5.27 2.65 -1.89
N ASN A 23 5.26 1.44 -2.45
CA ASN A 23 5.74 0.23 -1.78
C ASN A 23 5.11 -0.02 -0.40
N ALA A 24 3.84 0.34 -0.26
CA ALA A 24 3.12 0.28 1.00
C ALA A 24 2.78 -1.15 1.43
N LEU A 25 2.74 -2.10 0.49
CA LEU A 25 2.53 -3.53 0.77
C LEU A 25 3.84 -4.33 0.70
N ASN A 26 4.68 -4.11 -0.32
CA ASN A 26 5.90 -4.90 -0.51
C ASN A 26 7.11 -3.99 -0.82
N PRO A 27 8.12 -3.87 0.07
CA PRO A 27 8.34 -4.65 1.30
C PRO A 27 7.38 -4.31 2.44
N GLY A 28 6.60 -3.23 2.31
CA GLY A 28 5.55 -2.85 3.25
C GLY A 28 5.84 -1.55 3.99
N ALA A 29 4.78 -0.92 4.49
CA ALA A 29 4.84 0.20 5.41
C ALA A 29 3.64 0.17 6.38
N PRO A 30 3.49 -0.86 7.24
CA PRO A 30 2.23 -1.11 7.93
C PRO A 30 1.83 0.04 8.88
N LEU A 31 2.76 0.57 9.67
CA LEU A 31 2.45 1.70 10.55
C LEU A 31 2.08 2.99 9.77
N HIS A 32 2.63 3.18 8.57
CA HIS A 32 2.23 4.28 7.70
C HIS A 32 0.81 4.08 7.21
N VAL A 33 0.51 2.89 6.64
CA VAL A 33 -0.83 2.54 6.12
C VAL A 33 -1.88 2.70 7.22
N TRP A 34 -1.60 2.19 8.42
CA TRP A 34 -2.49 2.37 9.58
C TRP A 34 -2.72 3.83 9.89
N ARG A 35 -1.67 4.63 10.06
CA ARG A 35 -1.79 6.06 10.37
C ARG A 35 -2.68 6.79 9.36
N VAL A 36 -2.39 6.67 8.07
CA VAL A 36 -3.13 7.42 7.04
C VAL A 36 -4.57 6.91 6.85
N CYS A 37 -4.88 5.68 7.24
CA CYS A 37 -6.23 5.12 7.11
C CYS A 37 -7.08 5.25 8.39
N SER A 38 -6.47 5.35 9.57
CA SER A 38 -7.19 5.38 10.86
C SER A 38 -7.37 6.79 11.42
N MET A 39 -6.53 7.75 11.02
CA MET A 39 -6.56 9.10 11.58
C MET A 39 -7.55 10.02 10.83
N PRO A 40 -8.45 10.75 11.52
CA PRO A 40 -9.51 11.53 10.88
C PRO A 40 -9.08 12.70 9.99
N HIS A 41 -7.84 13.18 10.17
CA HIS A 41 -7.30 14.31 9.40
C HIS A 41 -6.72 13.90 8.03
N TYR A 42 -6.76 12.60 7.73
CA TYR A 42 -6.39 12.05 6.44
C TYR A 42 -7.64 11.63 5.65
N ALA A 43 -7.75 12.12 4.42
CA ALA A 43 -8.62 11.54 3.41
C ALA A 43 -7.77 10.70 2.46
N THR A 44 -7.83 9.37 2.63
CA THR A 44 -6.87 8.44 2.02
C THR A 44 -7.53 7.49 1.05
N ASP A 45 -6.93 7.36 -0.13
CA ASP A 45 -7.16 6.28 -1.07
C ASP A 45 -5.97 5.31 -1.07
N VAL A 46 -6.27 4.02 -1.01
CA VAL A 46 -5.29 2.94 -1.16
C VAL A 46 -5.43 2.37 -2.57
N PHE A 47 -4.35 2.38 -3.33
CA PHE A 47 -4.29 1.89 -4.70
C PHE A 47 -3.62 0.53 -4.75
N GLY A 48 -4.34 -0.47 -5.24
CA GLY A 48 -3.79 -1.78 -5.59
C GLY A 48 -3.12 -1.72 -6.96
N LEU A 49 -1.83 -2.05 -7.01
CA LEU A 49 -0.99 -1.96 -8.20
C LEU A 49 -0.34 -3.32 -8.49
N ARG A 50 -0.08 -3.60 -9.77
CA ARG A 50 0.88 -4.65 -10.15
C ARG A 50 2.23 -4.02 -10.41
N LYS A 51 3.30 -4.58 -9.82
CA LYS A 51 4.66 -4.17 -10.20
C LYS A 51 4.92 -4.58 -11.64
N PHE A 52 5.42 -3.64 -12.44
CA PHE A 52 5.91 -3.93 -13.79
C PHE A 52 7.22 -4.70 -13.70
N GLY A 53 7.30 -5.85 -14.35
CA GLY A 53 8.49 -6.70 -14.35
C GLY A 53 8.17 -8.17 -14.64
N ALA A 54 9.20 -9.01 -14.60
CA ALA A 54 9.08 -10.45 -14.88
C ALA A 54 8.20 -11.20 -13.86
N GLN A 55 8.07 -10.67 -12.64
CA GLN A 55 7.24 -11.24 -11.58
C GLN A 55 6.14 -10.23 -11.25
N GLN A 56 4.94 -10.46 -11.78
CA GLN A 56 3.76 -9.64 -11.51
C GLN A 56 3.34 -9.82 -10.05
N SER A 57 3.95 -9.06 -9.14
CA SER A 57 3.58 -9.04 -7.72
C SER A 57 2.60 -7.89 -7.43
N LEU A 58 1.69 -8.13 -6.50
CA LEU A 58 0.80 -7.12 -5.97
C LEU A 58 1.57 -6.15 -5.07
N ASP A 59 1.27 -4.87 -5.16
CA ASP A 59 1.74 -3.84 -4.24
C ASP A 59 0.66 -2.79 -3.97
N TRP A 60 0.86 -1.99 -2.94
CA TRP A 60 -0.01 -0.87 -2.60
C TRP A 60 0.72 0.46 -2.72
N MET A 61 -0.04 1.49 -3.10
CA MET A 61 0.32 2.88 -2.95
C MET A 61 -0.78 3.58 -2.14
N THR A 62 -0.40 4.53 -1.29
CA THR A 62 -1.37 5.38 -0.58
C THR A 62 -1.27 6.79 -1.10
N ILE A 63 -2.42 7.43 -1.33
CA ILE A 63 -2.52 8.85 -1.65
C ILE A 63 -3.48 9.47 -0.63
N SER A 64 -2.98 10.41 0.14
CA SER A 64 -3.71 10.97 1.28
C SER A 64 -3.69 12.48 1.21
N VAL A 65 -4.88 13.11 1.28
CA VAL A 65 -4.99 14.56 1.50
C VAL A 65 -5.04 14.80 3.00
N VAL A 66 -4.10 15.61 3.49
CA VAL A 66 -3.96 15.96 4.90
C VAL A 66 -4.56 17.34 5.12
N ARG A 67 -5.32 17.49 6.21
CA ARG A 67 -5.86 18.78 6.65
C ARG A 67 -5.59 18.98 8.13
N HIS A 68 -5.18 20.19 8.54
CA HIS A 68 -4.98 20.44 9.95
C HIS A 68 -6.33 20.51 10.67
N GLY A 69 -6.43 19.81 11.80
CA GLY A 69 -7.65 19.71 12.58
C GLY A 69 -7.37 19.23 14.00
N PRO A 70 -8.40 19.00 14.83
CA PRO A 70 -8.21 18.64 16.24
C PRO A 70 -7.37 17.38 16.48
N SER A 71 -7.34 16.45 15.52
CA SER A 71 -6.56 15.21 15.58
C SER A 71 -5.18 15.31 14.93
N TYR A 72 -4.82 16.44 14.32
CA TYR A 72 -3.55 16.60 13.62
C TYR A 72 -2.37 16.58 14.62
N GLY A 73 -1.33 15.81 14.31
CA GLY A 73 -0.20 15.58 15.23
C GLY A 73 -0.52 14.68 16.43
N GLN A 74 -1.74 14.14 16.53
CA GLN A 74 -2.03 13.12 17.52
C GLN A 74 -1.42 11.78 17.12
N ASP A 75 -1.14 10.96 18.12
CA ASP A 75 -0.67 9.60 17.93
C ASP A 75 -1.83 8.73 17.44
N ALA A 76 -1.55 7.85 16.48
CA ALA A 76 -2.50 6.81 16.11
C ALA A 76 -2.53 5.76 17.22
N GLU A 77 -3.66 5.09 17.40
CA GLU A 77 -3.77 4.02 18.39
C GLU A 77 -2.74 2.92 18.08
N ASP A 78 -1.99 2.50 19.10
CA ASP A 78 -1.00 1.46 18.99
C ASP A 78 -1.67 0.09 18.77
N GLN A 79 -1.23 -0.60 17.71
CA GLN A 79 -1.69 -1.95 17.39
C GLN A 79 -0.50 -2.92 17.45
N PRO A 80 -0.40 -3.79 18.48
CA PRO A 80 0.76 -4.69 18.66
C PRO A 80 1.07 -5.56 17.45
N GLU A 81 0.03 -6.03 16.76
CA GLU A 81 0.16 -6.83 15.54
C GLU A 81 0.83 -6.03 14.40
N LEU A 82 0.51 -4.75 14.26
CA LEU A 82 1.13 -3.88 13.27
C LEU A 82 2.59 -3.56 13.61
N VAL A 83 2.92 -3.45 14.90
CA VAL A 83 4.31 -3.30 15.36
C VAL A 83 5.13 -4.55 15.01
N ALA A 84 4.55 -5.74 15.21
CA ALA A 84 5.20 -7.00 14.80
C ALA A 84 5.41 -7.06 13.28
N LEU A 85 4.39 -6.69 12.50
CA LEU A 85 4.45 -6.64 11.04
C LEU A 85 5.49 -5.61 10.53
N ALA A 86 5.62 -4.46 11.20
CA ALA A 86 6.63 -3.45 10.90
C ALA A 86 8.05 -3.99 11.13
N ARG A 87 8.28 -4.70 12.24
CA ARG A 87 9.57 -5.36 12.49
C ARG A 87 9.89 -6.40 11.43
N GLY A 88 8.89 -7.16 10.97
CA GLY A 88 9.04 -8.10 9.84
C GLY A 88 9.46 -7.39 8.56
N THR A 89 8.81 -6.27 8.25
CA THR A 89 9.11 -5.40 7.11
C THR A 89 10.54 -4.88 7.14
N ASP A 90 11.01 -4.38 8.29
CA ASP A 90 12.39 -3.88 8.44
C ASP A 90 13.43 -5.00 8.25
N ARG A 91 13.16 -6.20 8.78
CA ARG A 91 14.02 -7.38 8.53
C ARG A 91 14.08 -7.73 7.04
N PHE A 92 12.95 -7.67 6.34
CA PHE A 92 12.91 -7.94 4.90
C PHE A 92 13.68 -6.89 4.10
N ARG A 93 13.51 -5.59 4.41
CA ARG A 93 14.27 -4.48 3.82
C ARG A 93 15.77 -4.62 4.05
N TRP A 94 16.18 -5.11 5.22
CA TRP A 94 17.59 -5.34 5.48
C TRP A 94 18.14 -6.50 4.63
N LYS A 95 17.42 -7.62 4.55
CA LYS A 95 17.79 -8.76 3.70
C LYS A 95 17.90 -8.36 2.23
N SER A 96 16.95 -7.56 1.71
CA SER A 96 16.98 -7.12 0.31
C SER A 96 18.14 -6.20 -0.02
N LYS A 97 18.69 -5.47 0.96
CA LYS A 97 19.93 -4.68 0.79
C LYS A 97 21.19 -5.54 0.83
N ALA A 98 21.15 -6.67 1.56
CA ALA A 98 22.32 -7.52 1.79
C ALA A 98 22.50 -8.61 0.73
N ALA A 99 21.41 -9.04 0.05
CA ALA A 99 21.43 -10.11 -0.93
C ALA A 99 21.23 -9.58 -2.37
N PRO A 100 21.86 -10.20 -3.39
CA PRO A 100 21.53 -9.96 -4.79
C PRO A 100 20.05 -10.24 -5.05
N SER A 101 19.39 -9.44 -5.90
CA SER A 101 17.93 -9.56 -6.15
C SER A 101 17.47 -10.96 -6.60
N ARG A 102 18.34 -11.72 -7.27
CA ARG A 102 18.08 -13.12 -7.67
C ARG A 102 17.92 -14.09 -6.50
N ASP A 103 18.55 -13.80 -5.36
CA ASP A 103 18.53 -14.65 -4.16
C ASP A 103 17.34 -14.30 -3.24
N MET A 104 16.60 -13.23 -3.58
CA MET A 104 15.38 -12.80 -2.90
C MET A 104 14.11 -13.26 -3.63
N ALA A 105 14.24 -13.86 -4.82
CA ALA A 105 13.11 -14.38 -5.60
C ALA A 105 12.60 -15.72 -5.01
N GLY A 106 11.39 -15.73 -4.43
CA GLY A 106 10.76 -16.91 -3.83
C GLY A 106 9.68 -16.61 -2.78
N GLU A 107 9.14 -17.66 -2.15
CA GLU A 107 8.05 -17.67 -1.13
C GLU A 107 8.12 -16.64 0.03
N PRO A 108 9.30 -16.20 0.55
CA PRO A 108 9.34 -15.32 1.72
C PRO A 108 8.68 -13.96 1.51
N THR A 109 8.69 -13.46 0.27
CA THR A 109 8.11 -12.16 -0.08
C THR A 109 6.59 -12.24 -0.16
N ASP A 110 6.08 -13.33 -0.73
CA ASP A 110 4.65 -13.54 -0.92
C ASP A 110 3.96 -13.86 0.41
N GLU A 111 4.61 -14.61 1.32
CA GLU A 111 4.06 -14.85 2.65
C GLU A 111 4.01 -13.58 3.50
N HIS A 112 5.05 -12.74 3.48
CA HIS A 112 5.03 -11.47 4.21
C HIS A 112 3.94 -10.53 3.67
N ALA A 113 3.82 -10.42 2.34
CA ALA A 113 2.75 -9.66 1.71
C ALA A 113 1.37 -10.23 2.06
N ARG A 114 1.21 -11.56 2.09
CA ARG A 114 -0.03 -12.23 2.50
C ARG A 114 -0.40 -11.91 3.95
N GLN A 115 0.55 -12.00 4.88
CA GLN A 115 0.32 -11.62 6.28
C GLN A 115 -0.11 -10.16 6.37
N PHE A 116 0.55 -9.27 5.64
CA PHE A 116 0.18 -7.86 5.56
C PHE A 116 -1.28 -7.69 5.11
N LEU A 117 -1.67 -8.33 4.00
CA LEU A 117 -3.04 -8.26 3.47
C LEU A 117 -4.07 -8.75 4.50
N LEU A 118 -3.84 -9.92 5.11
CA LEU A 118 -4.75 -10.51 6.10
C LEU A 118 -4.89 -9.62 7.34
N THR A 119 -3.79 -9.01 7.80
CA THR A 119 -3.81 -8.09 8.94
C THR A 119 -4.64 -6.85 8.62
N PHE A 120 -4.43 -6.19 7.47
CA PHE A 120 -5.19 -4.98 7.13
C PHE A 120 -6.65 -5.26 6.76
N GLU A 121 -6.95 -6.41 6.16
CA GLU A 121 -8.32 -6.85 5.92
C GLU A 121 -9.14 -6.94 7.22
N ARG A 122 -8.53 -7.44 8.31
CA ARG A 122 -9.17 -7.46 9.64
C ARG A 122 -9.47 -6.06 10.20
N PHE A 123 -8.71 -5.05 9.80
CA PHE A 123 -8.95 -3.65 10.16
C PHE A 123 -9.92 -2.95 9.18
N GLY A 124 -10.45 -3.66 8.19
CA GLY A 124 -11.29 -3.06 7.15
C GLY A 124 -10.51 -2.16 6.19
N ILE A 125 -9.18 -2.28 6.16
CA ILE A 125 -8.31 -1.48 5.29
C ILE A 125 -7.91 -2.33 4.08
N GLY A 126 -8.16 -1.78 2.90
CA GLY A 126 -7.76 -2.39 1.64
C GLY A 126 -7.83 -1.37 0.51
N PRO A 127 -7.50 -1.79 -0.72
CA PRO A 127 -7.52 -0.89 -1.87
C PRO A 127 -8.92 -0.35 -2.13
N SER A 128 -9.05 0.98 -2.14
CA SER A 128 -10.26 1.66 -2.63
C SER A 128 -10.27 1.74 -4.16
N LEU A 129 -9.09 1.69 -4.78
CA LEU A 129 -8.87 1.76 -6.22
C LEU A 129 -7.83 0.74 -6.66
N THR A 130 -7.89 0.35 -7.94
CA THR A 130 -6.92 -0.52 -8.58
C THR A 130 -6.50 0.07 -9.91
N VAL A 131 -5.25 -0.18 -10.31
CA VAL A 131 -4.75 0.21 -11.63
C VAL A 131 -4.76 -0.99 -12.56
N ALA A 132 -5.59 -0.91 -13.60
CA ALA A 132 -5.61 -1.86 -14.70
C ALA A 132 -4.80 -1.29 -15.86
N THR A 133 -3.70 -1.95 -16.23
CA THR A 133 -2.92 -1.59 -17.41
C THR A 133 -3.27 -2.53 -18.56
N ALA A 134 -3.65 -1.96 -19.70
CA ALA A 134 -3.87 -2.68 -20.94
C ALA A 134 -2.92 -2.15 -22.03
N PRO A 135 -2.45 -3.00 -22.96
CA PRO A 135 -1.73 -2.52 -24.13
C PRO A 135 -2.64 -1.60 -24.96
N GLU A 136 -2.07 -0.52 -25.50
CA GLU A 136 -2.75 0.40 -26.43
C GLU A 136 -1.88 0.58 -27.68
N GLY A 137 -2.35 0.09 -28.82
CA GLY A 137 -1.62 0.14 -30.08
C GLY A 137 -0.36 -0.74 -30.10
N ALA A 138 0.57 -0.42 -31.00
CA ALA A 138 1.75 -1.25 -31.28
C ALA A 138 2.88 -1.10 -30.24
N SER A 139 2.88 -0.05 -29.42
CA SER A 139 3.97 0.24 -28.47
C SER A 139 3.54 0.93 -27.17
N GLY A 140 2.23 1.14 -26.98
CA GLY A 140 1.71 1.87 -25.83
C GLY A 140 1.07 0.96 -24.78
N ALA A 141 0.88 1.51 -23.60
CA ALA A 141 0.04 0.94 -22.56
C ALA A 141 -0.79 2.06 -21.92
N VAL A 142 -2.05 1.78 -21.65
CA VAL A 142 -2.93 2.69 -20.91
C VAL A 142 -3.27 2.08 -19.57
N SER A 143 -3.02 2.88 -18.54
CA SER A 143 -3.42 2.60 -17.17
C SER A 143 -4.74 3.29 -16.89
N ARG A 144 -5.73 2.51 -16.43
CA ARG A 144 -7.04 3.01 -16.00
C ARG A 144 -7.25 2.69 -14.53
N LEU A 145 -7.92 3.60 -13.84
CA LEU A 145 -8.37 3.38 -12.47
C LEU A 145 -9.69 2.62 -12.48
N ALA A 146 -9.78 1.57 -11.67
CA ALA A 146 -10.99 0.80 -11.46
C ALA A 146 -11.26 0.65 -9.97
N ARG A 147 -12.52 0.86 -9.55
CA ARG A 147 -12.95 0.61 -8.18
C ARG A 147 -13.30 -0.88 -8.01
N PRO A 148 -12.74 -1.59 -7.00
CA PRO A 148 -13.13 -2.97 -6.71
C PRO A 148 -14.62 -3.08 -6.38
N ARG A 149 -15.24 -4.21 -6.73
CA ARG A 149 -16.63 -4.47 -6.33
C ARG A 149 -16.70 -4.84 -4.85
N PRO A 150 -17.81 -4.51 -4.17
CA PRO A 150 -18.06 -5.02 -2.82
C PRO A 150 -17.95 -6.55 -2.79
N GLY A 151 -17.12 -7.10 -1.91
CA GLY A 151 -16.90 -8.54 -1.75
C GLY A 151 -15.91 -9.18 -2.72
N GLU A 152 -15.31 -8.42 -3.64
CA GLU A 152 -14.26 -8.93 -4.52
C GLU A 152 -12.93 -9.02 -3.77
N SER A 153 -12.47 -10.26 -3.49
CA SER A 153 -11.21 -10.47 -2.80
C SER A 153 -10.03 -10.21 -3.75
N MET A 154 -9.21 -9.23 -3.37
CA MET A 154 -7.92 -8.90 -4.02
C MET A 154 -6.93 -10.07 -4.02
N LEU A 155 -7.06 -11.04 -3.10
CA LEU A 155 -6.21 -12.24 -3.04
C LEU A 155 -6.42 -13.17 -4.24
N ARG A 156 -7.50 -13.00 -5.04
CA ARG A 156 -7.81 -13.84 -6.21
C ARG A 156 -7.19 -13.35 -7.52
N TRP A 157 -6.30 -12.35 -7.48
CA TRP A 157 -5.66 -11.76 -8.66
C TRP A 157 -4.63 -12.66 -9.38
N ASP A 158 -4.54 -13.95 -9.04
CA ASP A 158 -3.67 -14.95 -9.70
C ASP A 158 -4.08 -15.31 -11.14
N ARG A 159 -5.21 -14.81 -11.64
CA ARG A 159 -5.59 -14.98 -13.05
C ARG A 159 -6.07 -13.65 -13.64
N PRO A 160 -5.53 -13.21 -14.78
CA PRO A 160 -6.06 -12.05 -15.49
C PRO A 160 -7.41 -12.44 -16.06
N ARG A 161 -8.48 -12.23 -15.29
CA ARG A 161 -9.76 -11.91 -15.92
C ARG A 161 -9.71 -10.42 -16.15
N LEU A 162 -9.49 -10.01 -17.41
CA LEU A 162 -9.83 -8.65 -17.80
C LEU A 162 -11.27 -8.42 -17.31
N PRO A 163 -11.55 -7.35 -16.55
CA PRO A 163 -12.91 -7.06 -16.16
C PRO A 163 -13.76 -6.94 -17.43
N GLU A 164 -14.86 -7.69 -17.51
CA GLU A 164 -15.79 -7.77 -18.66
C GLU A 164 -16.53 -6.44 -18.95
N TYR A 165 -16.06 -5.31 -18.40
CA TYR A 165 -16.75 -4.02 -18.40
C TYR A 165 -15.93 -2.91 -19.03
N LEU A 166 -15.08 -3.25 -20.00
CA LEU A 166 -14.56 -2.27 -20.97
C LEU A 166 -15.52 -2.23 -22.17
N VAL A 167 -16.62 -1.48 -22.00
CA VAL A 167 -17.40 -0.88 -23.09
C VAL A 167 -17.47 0.61 -22.82
#